data_AF-A0A3N5T4Y5-F1
#
_entry.id   AF-A0A3N5T4Y5-F1
#
_cell.length_a   1.000
_cell.length_b   1.000
_cell.length_c   1.000
_cell.angle_alpha   90.00
_cell.angle_beta   90.00
_cell.angle_gamma   90.00
#
_symmetry.space_group_name_H-M   'P 1'
#
loop_
_entity.id
_entity.type
_entity.pdbx_description
1 polymer ?
#
loop_
_entity_poly.entity_id
_entity_poly.type
_entity_poly.pdbx_seq_one_letter_code
_entity_poly.pdbx_strand_id
1 'polypeptide(L)'
;MKSFKLFFSTFILVFLAELGDKTQIASFSIAAESGNMLSTVLGAVAALTASTLLAVAAGHLIARYVPKKALKIASGLLFVATGAFLLISKLLI
;
A
#
# COMPACT_ATOMS: atom_id res chain seq x y z
N MET A 1 1.69 13.35 -23.49
CA MET A 1 2.22 14.16 -22.36
C MET A 1 1.44 14.03 -21.05
N LYS A 2 0.10 13.86 -21.05
CA LYS A 2 -0.70 13.69 -19.80
C LYS A 2 -0.40 12.41 -19.00
N SER A 3 -0.17 11.26 -19.66
CA SER A 3 0.14 10.00 -18.95
C SER A 3 1.46 10.04 -18.18
N PHE A 4 2.50 10.70 -18.70
CA PHE A 4 3.80 10.75 -18.05
C PHE A 4 3.73 11.56 -16.74
N LYS A 5 3.02 12.70 -16.74
CA LYS A 5 2.74 13.46 -15.51
C LYS A 5 1.95 12.64 -14.50
N LEU A 6 0.94 11.90 -14.93
CA LEU A 6 0.13 11.06 -14.03
C LEU A 6 0.94 9.92 -13.42
N PHE A 7 1.81 9.29 -14.22
CA PHE A 7 2.71 8.23 -13.75
C PHE A 7 3.63 8.74 -12.65
N PHE A 8 4.40 9.81 -12.91
CA PHE A 8 5.33 10.35 -11.91
C PHE A 8 4.61 10.87 -10.67
N SER A 9 3.45 11.54 -10.83
CA SER A 9 2.68 12.02 -9.70
C SER A 9 2.18 10.88 -8.82
N THR A 10 1.63 9.82 -9.42
CA THR A 10 1.13 8.66 -8.67
C THR A 10 2.28 7.89 -8.04
N PHE A 11 3.38 7.70 -8.77
CA PHE A 11 4.58 7.04 -8.27
C PHE A 11 5.15 7.77 -7.05
N ILE A 12 5.37 9.08 -7.13
CA ILE A 12 5.90 9.87 -6.01
C ILE A 12 4.95 9.83 -4.82
N LEU A 13 3.64 9.96 -5.04
CA LEU A 13 2.64 9.93 -3.96
C LEU A 13 2.65 8.60 -3.22
N VAL A 14 2.61 7.48 -3.96
CA VAL A 14 2.64 6.13 -3.37
C VAL A 14 4.00 5.86 -2.73
N PHE A 15 5.10 6.25 -3.37
CA PHE A 15 6.44 6.08 -2.83
C PHE A 15 6.63 6.81 -1.49
N LEU A 16 6.18 8.06 -1.39
CA LEU A 16 6.19 8.80 -0.13
C LEU A 16 5.25 8.21 0.92
N ALA A 17 4.09 7.68 0.51
CA ALA A 17 3.13 7.07 1.42
C ALA A 17 3.65 5.75 2.02
N GLU A 18 4.43 4.98 1.26
CA GLU A 18 4.98 3.68 1.67
C GLU A 18 6.37 3.81 2.35
N LEU A 19 7.02 4.97 2.25
CA LEU A 19 8.34 5.21 2.83
C LEU A 19 8.31 5.12 4.37
N GLY A 20 9.12 4.22 4.91
CA GLY A 20 9.26 4.03 6.35
C GLY A 20 8.17 3.16 6.99
N ASP A 21 7.38 2.44 6.19
CA ASP A 21 6.43 1.47 6.72
C ASP A 21 7.14 0.27 7.39
N LYS A 22 6.43 -0.38 8.32
CA LYS A 22 6.87 -1.58 9.04
C LYS A 22 7.28 -2.71 8.09
N THR A 23 6.64 -2.82 6.93
CA THR A 23 7.02 -3.82 5.91
C THR A 23 8.43 -3.59 5.35
N GLN A 24 8.87 -2.33 5.21
CA GLN A 24 10.23 -2.01 4.78
C GLN A 24 11.25 -2.36 5.86
N ILE A 25 10.97 -2.02 7.13
CA ILE A 25 11.84 -2.37 8.27
C ILE A 25 11.98 -3.89 8.40
N ALA A 26 10.87 -4.64 8.24
CA ALA A 26 10.89 -6.10 8.23
C ALA A 26 11.73 -6.65 7.06
N SER A 27 11.57 -6.08 5.86
CA SER A 27 12.35 -6.47 4.68
C SER A 27 13.84 -6.22 4.86
N PHE A 28 14.23 -5.09 5.46
CA PHE A 28 15.63 -4.81 5.81
C PHE A 28 16.17 -5.76 6.87
N SER A 29 15.35 -6.14 7.86
CA SER A 29 15.74 -7.11 8.88
C SER A 29 16.00 -8.49 8.26
N ILE A 30 15.12 -8.95 7.36
CA ILE A 30 15.30 -10.21 6.62
C ILE A 30 16.54 -10.13 5.72
N ALA A 31 16.82 -8.98 5.10
CA ALA A 31 17.99 -8.80 4.25
C ALA A 31 19.30 -8.82 5.05
N ALA A 32 19.28 -8.31 6.29
CA ALA A 32 20.41 -8.35 7.20
C ALA A 32 20.69 -9.77 7.72
N GLU A 33 19.64 -10.57 7.93
CA GLU A 33 19.76 -11.94 8.46
C GLU A 33 20.08 -12.98 7.38
N SER A 34 19.55 -12.83 6.16
CA SER A 34 19.69 -13.81 5.08
C SER A 34 21.09 -13.87 4.46
N GLY A 35 21.93 -12.85 4.70
CA GLY A 35 23.25 -12.70 4.09
C GLY A 35 23.24 -12.45 2.57
N ASN A 36 22.06 -12.46 1.93
CA ASN A 36 21.88 -12.22 0.50
C ASN A 36 20.85 -11.11 0.26
N MET A 37 21.34 -9.88 0.39
CA MET A 37 20.55 -8.66 0.23
C MET A 37 19.81 -8.59 -1.11
N LEU A 38 20.43 -9.04 -2.21
CA LEU A 38 19.82 -8.97 -3.53
C LEU A 38 18.57 -9.84 -3.65
N SER A 39 18.61 -11.07 -3.12
CA SER A 39 17.46 -11.97 -3.15
C SER A 39 16.29 -11.41 -2.35
N THR A 40 16.55 -10.88 -1.15
CA THR A 40 15.50 -10.29 -0.31
C THR A 40 14.90 -9.03 -0.93
N VAL A 41 15.72 -8.14 -1.50
CA VAL A 41 15.24 -6.93 -2.16
C VAL A 41 14.38 -7.28 -3.37
N LEU A 42 14.81 -8.22 -4.22
CA LEU A 42 14.02 -8.65 -5.38
C LEU A 42 12.71 -9.30 -4.95
N GLY A 43 12.72 -10.11 -3.89
CA GLY A 43 11.50 -10.69 -3.32
C GLY A 43 10.53 -9.62 -2.81
N ALA A 44 11.03 -8.63 -2.06
CA ALA A 44 10.21 -7.53 -1.55
C ALA A 44 9.61 -6.67 -2.68
N VAL A 45 10.41 -6.33 -3.70
CA VAL A 45 9.95 -5.59 -4.89
C VAL A 45 8.89 -6.39 -5.65
N ALA A 46 9.11 -7.69 -5.86
CA ALA A 46 8.15 -8.56 -6.54
C ALA A 46 6.83 -8.66 -5.76
N ALA A 47 6.91 -8.83 -4.43
CA ALA A 47 5.74 -8.89 -3.57
C ALA A 47 4.95 -7.58 -3.57
N LEU A 48 5.63 -6.43 -3.44
CA LEU A 48 5.00 -5.11 -3.49
C LEU A 48 4.34 -4.86 -4.85
N THR A 49 5.03 -5.19 -5.93
CA THR A 49 4.51 -5.04 -7.30
C THR A 49 3.27 -5.91 -7.51
N ALA A 50 3.33 -7.18 -7.11
CA ALA A 50 2.20 -8.11 -7.23
C ALA A 50 1.00 -7.65 -6.39
N SER A 51 1.23 -7.26 -5.14
CA SER A 51 0.18 -6.77 -4.24
C SER A 51 -0.48 -5.50 -4.80
N THR A 52 0.31 -4.54 -5.27
CA THR A 52 -0.19 -3.29 -5.86
C THR A 52 -0.99 -3.55 -7.13
N LEU A 53 -0.51 -4.44 -8.02
CA LEU A 53 -1.22 -4.82 -9.23
C LEU A 53 -2.57 -5.45 -8.92
N LEU A 54 -2.63 -6.35 -7.95
CA LEU A 54 -3.88 -6.96 -7.50
C LEU A 54 -4.84 -5.93 -6.92
N ALA A 55 -4.34 -5.02 -6.07
CA ALA A 55 -5.15 -3.96 -5.47
C ALA A 55 -5.74 -3.02 -6.54
N VAL A 56 -4.92 -2.59 -7.51
CA VAL A 56 -5.37 -1.72 -8.61
C VAL A 56 -6.35 -2.44 -9.53
N ALA A 57 -6.10 -3.70 -9.88
CA ALA A 57 -7.00 -4.49 -10.72
C ALA A 57 -8.37 -4.69 -10.05
N ALA A 58 -8.38 -5.09 -8.78
CA ALA A 58 -9.60 -5.23 -8.00
C ALA A 58 -10.33 -3.89 -7.83
N GLY A 59 -9.61 -2.83 -7.50
CA GLY A 59 -10.17 -1.48 -7.36
C GLY A 59 -10.78 -0.96 -8.65
N HIS A 60 -10.13 -1.21 -9.80
CA HIS A 60 -10.66 -0.87 -11.11
C HIS A 60 -11.95 -1.64 -11.43
N LEU A 61 -12.00 -2.94 -11.13
CA LEU A 61 -13.17 -3.77 -11.33
C LEU A 61 -14.36 -3.25 -10.50
N ILE A 62 -14.14 -2.98 -9.20
CA ILE A 62 -15.16 -2.46 -8.29
C ILE A 62 -15.66 -1.09 -8.76
N ALA A 63 -14.75 -0.21 -9.20
CA ALA A 63 -15.10 1.13 -9.67
C ALA A 63 -15.99 1.14 -10.93
N ARG A 64 -16.08 0.01 -11.66
CA ARG A 64 -16.98 -0.15 -12.81
C ARG A 64 -18.45 -0.36 -12.39
N TYR A 65 -18.67 -0.99 -11.24
CA TYR A 65 -20.02 -1.36 -10.77
C TYR A 65 -20.52 -0.46 -9.64
N VAL A 66 -19.62 0.19 -8.90
CA VAL A 66 -19.95 1.00 -7.71
C VAL A 66 -19.85 2.50 -8.03
N PRO A 67 -20.86 3.32 -7.71
CA PRO A 67 -20.79 4.75 -7.93
C PRO A 67 -19.68 5.41 -7.09
N LYS A 68 -18.95 6.34 -7.70
CA LYS A 68 -17.78 7.02 -7.09
C LYS A 68 -18.07 7.64 -5.71
N LYS A 69 -19.30 8.13 -5.50
CA LYS A 69 -19.72 8.72 -4.22
C LYS A 69 -19.77 7.68 -3.10
N ALA A 70 -20.32 6.50 -3.39
CA ALA A 70 -20.35 5.39 -2.44
C ALA A 70 -18.93 4.91 -2.12
N LEU A 71 -18.07 4.79 -3.15
CA LEU A 71 -16.68 4.39 -2.95
C LEU A 71 -15.92 5.35 -2.03
N LYS A 72 -16.04 6.67 -2.24
CA LYS A 72 -15.42 7.68 -1.37
C LYS A 72 -15.89 7.59 0.08
N ILE A 73 -17.20 7.49 0.30
CA ILE A 73 -17.78 7.41 1.65
C ILE A 73 -17.34 6.12 2.35
N ALA A 74 -17.38 4.98 1.64
CA ALA A 74 -16.97 3.69 2.17
C ALA A 74 -15.48 3.67 2.54
N SER A 75 -14.59 4.16 1.66
CA SER A 75 -13.15 4.25 1.96
C SER A 75 -12.85 5.15 3.16
N GLY A 76 -13.55 6.29 3.28
CA GLY A 76 -13.40 7.19 4.42
C GLY A 76 -13.86 6.56 5.74
N LEU A 77 -15.02 5.88 5.73
CA LEU A 77 -15.52 5.14 6.89
C LEU A 77 -14.56 4.03 7.32
N LEU A 78 -14.06 3.22 6.37
CA LEU A 78 -13.09 2.17 6.65
C LEU A 78 -11.79 2.73 7.22
N PHE A 79 -11.32 3.86 6.71
CA PHE A 79 -10.13 4.53 7.24
C PHE A 79 -10.31 4.97 8.69
N VAL A 80 -11.42 5.66 9.00
CA VAL A 80 -11.73 6.10 10.38
C VAL A 80 -11.93 4.90 11.31
N ALA A 81 -12.66 3.87 10.87
CA ALA A 81 -12.90 2.66 11.65
C ALA A 81 -11.59 1.93 11.97
N THR A 82 -10.71 1.76 10.99
CA THR A 82 -9.39 1.12 11.19
C THR A 82 -8.50 1.96 12.10
N GLY A 83 -8.50 3.28 11.95
CA GLY A 83 -7.76 4.19 12.83
C GLY A 83 -8.25 4.15 14.28
N ALA A 84 -9.57 4.17 14.48
CA ALA A 84 -10.18 4.04 15.81
C ALA A 84 -9.88 2.66 16.43
N PHE A 85 -9.98 1.60 15.64
CA PHE A 85 -9.63 0.24 16.08
C PHE A 85 -8.17 0.14 16.53
N LEU A 86 -7.23 0.71 15.76
CA LEU A 86 -5.81 0.76 16.11
C LEU A 86 -5.56 1.54 17.41
N LEU A 87 -6.23 2.70 17.58
CA LEU A 87 -6.12 3.52 18.80
C LEU A 87 -6.61 2.76 20.03
N ILE A 88 -7.79 2.12 19.94
CA ILE A 88 -8.38 1.35 21.05
C ILE A 88 -7.51 0.14 21.37
N SER A 89 -7.06 -0.60 20.36
CA SER A 89 -6.21 -1.77 20.55
C SER A 89 -4.91 -1.43 21.28
N LYS A 90 -4.32 -0.26 21.01
CA LYS A 90 -3.10 0.21 21.68
C LYS A 90 -3.34 0.79 23.09
N LEU A 91 -4.60 1.07 23.46
CA LEU A 91 -4.97 1.56 24.79
C LEU A 91 -5.35 0.40 25.73
N LEU A 92 -5.86 -0.70 25.18
CA LEU A 92 -6.27 -1.90 25.91
C LEU A 92 -5.13 -2.92 26.14
N ILE A 93 -3.99 -2.77 25.46
CA ILE A 93 -2.77 -3.60 25.57
C ILE A 93 -1.65 -2.73 26.12
#